data_AF-A0A2N0NBM0-F1
#
_entry.id   AF-A0A2N0NBM0-F1
#
_cell.length_a   1.000
_cell.length_b   1.000
_cell.length_c   1.000
_cell.angle_alpha   90.00
_cell.angle_beta   90.00
_cell.angle_gamma   90.00
#
_symmetry.space_group_name_H-M   'P 1'
#
loop_
_entity.id
_entity.type
_entity.pdbx_description
1 polymer ?
#
loop_
_entity_poly.entity_id
_entity_poly.type
_entity_poly.pdbx_seq_one_letter_code
_entity_poly.pdbx_strand_id
1 'polypeptide(L)'
;MEQLLLSYQRHFANKLQEAGDLIKKDPSLIINKFKSLPCWSFSSSNWTSYSLVRGCLPKSFVEFFEELSVPRNSAMKVISTIHNHFIQKIRKRIWLPRSYDKSKWEDAMNITHKLKLSQPSNLPKS
;
A
#
# COMPACT_ATOMS: atom_id res chain seq x y z
N MET A 1 -7.63 1.79 -9.56
CA MET A 1 -6.37 1.54 -8.83
C MET A 1 -5.36 2.63 -9.10
N GLU A 2 -5.11 2.92 -10.37
CA GLU A 2 -4.26 4.02 -10.85
C GLU A 2 -4.53 5.38 -10.18
N GLN A 3 -5.77 5.86 -10.14
CA GLN A 3 -6.12 7.13 -9.47
C GLN A 3 -5.75 7.17 -7.98
N LEU A 4 -5.85 6.03 -7.30
CA LEU A 4 -5.52 5.90 -5.89
C LEU A 4 -3.99 5.95 -5.70
N LEU A 5 -3.25 5.31 -6.61
CA LEU A 5 -1.80 5.36 -6.66
C LEU A 5 -1.27 6.76 -7.01
N LEU A 6 -1.87 7.45 -7.97
CA LEU A 6 -1.56 8.85 -8.32
C LEU A 6 -1.83 9.80 -7.15
N SER A 7 -2.95 9.63 -6.45
CA SER A 7 -3.25 10.42 -5.25
C SER A 7 -2.22 10.18 -4.14
N TYR A 8 -1.78 8.93 -3.96
CA TYR A 8 -0.74 8.57 -3.00
C TYR A 8 0.62 9.17 -3.37
N GLN A 9 1.03 9.03 -4.63
CA GLN A 9 2.26 9.63 -5.16
C GLN A 9 2.27 11.14 -4.95
N ARG A 10 1.16 11.83 -5.28
CA ARG A 10 1.04 13.28 -5.13
C ARG A 10 1.12 13.72 -3.67
N HIS A 11 0.42 13.03 -2.77
CA HIS A 11 0.46 13.35 -1.34
C HIS A 11 1.89 13.24 -0.80
N PHE A 12 2.59 12.17 -1.17
CA PHE A 12 3.96 11.96 -0.71
C PHE A 12 4.92 12.99 -1.30
N ALA A 13 4.81 13.30 -2.60
CA ALA A 13 5.61 14.34 -3.24
C ALA A 13 5.41 15.71 -2.57
N ASN A 14 4.18 16.06 -2.17
CA ASN A 14 3.92 17.28 -1.40
C ASN A 14 4.65 17.27 -0.04
N LYS A 15 4.73 16.13 0.65
CA LYS A 15 5.49 16.03 1.90
C LYS A 15 7.00 16.15 1.72
N LEU A 16 7.54 15.69 0.60
CA LEU A 16 8.93 15.94 0.24
C LEU A 16 9.16 17.43 -0.07
N GLN A 17 8.20 18.08 -0.74
CA GLN A 17 8.26 19.53 -0.99
C GLN A 17 8.27 20.31 0.32
N GLU A 18 7.29 20.06 1.20
CA GLU A 18 7.19 20.71 2.52
C GLU A 18 8.48 20.51 3.34
N ALA A 19 9.07 19.31 3.32
CA ALA A 19 10.33 19.03 4.00
C ALA A 19 11.49 19.86 3.42
N GLY A 20 11.60 19.96 2.10
CA GLY A 20 12.61 20.78 1.43
C GLY A 20 12.47 22.27 1.76
N ASP A 21 11.24 22.78 1.73
CA ASP A 21 10.94 24.18 2.05
C ASP A 21 11.33 24.52 3.51
N LEU A 22 11.03 23.62 4.46
CA LEU A 22 11.39 23.79 5.88
C LEU A 22 12.89 23.89 6.12
N ILE A 23 13.70 23.16 5.35
CA ILE A 23 15.16 23.17 5.46
C ILE A 23 15.84 24.07 4.42
N LYS A 24 15.07 24.87 3.67
CA LYS A 24 15.55 25.76 2.60
C LYS A 24 16.42 25.05 1.56
N LYS A 25 16.08 23.81 1.22
CA LYS A 25 16.76 22.99 0.20
C LYS A 25 15.79 22.65 -0.91
N ASP A 26 16.20 22.87 -2.16
CA ASP A 26 15.39 22.50 -3.32
C ASP A 26 15.19 20.97 -3.39
N PRO A 27 13.95 20.47 -3.23
CA PRO A 27 13.66 19.04 -3.27
C PRO A 27 13.37 18.53 -4.70
N SER A 28 13.46 19.38 -5.73
CA SER A 28 13.04 19.05 -7.11
C SER A 28 13.71 17.78 -7.65
N LEU A 29 15.02 17.63 -7.47
CA LEU A 29 15.74 16.43 -7.89
C LEU A 29 15.24 15.17 -7.17
N ILE A 30 14.99 15.27 -5.86
CA ILE A 30 14.50 14.17 -5.02
C ILE A 30 13.07 13.79 -5.44
N ILE A 31 12.21 14.78 -5.68
CA ILE A 31 10.84 14.56 -6.16
C ILE A 31 10.85 13.90 -7.55
N ASN A 32 11.77 14.27 -8.43
CA ASN A 32 11.90 13.63 -9.74
C ASN A 32 12.34 12.17 -9.63
N LYS A 33 13.36 11.87 -8.81
CA LYS A 33 13.78 10.48 -8.50
C LYS A 33 12.64 9.68 -7.87
N PHE A 34 11.88 10.31 -6.97
CA PHE A 34 10.71 9.71 -6.34
C PHE A 34 9.67 9.35 -7.40
N LYS A 35 9.29 10.28 -8.27
CA LYS A 35 8.29 10.06 -9.34
C LYS A 35 8.74 9.05 -10.39
N SER A 36 10.04 8.86 -10.60
CA SER A 36 10.59 7.87 -11.52
C SER A 36 10.66 6.45 -10.93
N LEU A 37 10.31 6.24 -9.65
CA LEU A 37 10.34 4.90 -9.07
C LEU A 37 9.39 3.95 -9.82
N PRO A 38 9.81 2.69 -10.06
CA PRO A 38 9.01 1.73 -10.82
C PRO A 38 7.69 1.37 -10.12
N CYS A 39 7.57 1.58 -8.81
CA CYS A 39 6.37 1.24 -8.05
C CYS A 39 5.12 2.05 -8.44
N TRP A 40 5.28 3.15 -9.18
CA TRP A 40 4.17 3.98 -9.67
C TRP A 40 3.49 3.42 -10.91
N SER A 41 4.16 2.54 -11.66
CA SER A 41 3.58 1.92 -12.86
C SER A 41 2.76 0.69 -12.46
N PHE A 42 1.43 0.86 -12.31
CA PHE A 42 0.54 -0.22 -11.91
C PHE A 42 0.37 -1.24 -13.05
N SER A 43 0.95 -2.43 -12.87
CA SER A 43 0.83 -3.56 -13.80
C SER A 43 0.86 -4.88 -13.05
N SER A 44 0.17 -5.90 -13.57
CA SER A 44 0.22 -7.27 -13.05
C SER A 44 1.62 -7.90 -13.13
N SER A 45 2.45 -7.46 -14.08
CA SER A 45 3.84 -7.92 -14.24
C SER A 45 4.85 -7.09 -13.44
N ASN A 46 4.43 -5.95 -12.87
CA ASN A 46 5.33 -5.09 -12.11
C ASN A 46 5.29 -5.43 -10.61
N TRP A 47 6.24 -6.26 -10.19
CA TRP A 47 6.38 -6.68 -8.80
C TRP A 47 6.52 -5.53 -7.79
N THR A 48 7.16 -4.42 -8.19
CA THR A 48 7.36 -3.27 -7.29
C THR A 48 6.04 -2.56 -6.99
N SER A 49 5.18 -2.41 -8.02
CA SER A 49 3.84 -1.85 -7.84
C SER A 49 2.94 -2.77 -7.02
N TYR A 50 3.06 -4.08 -7.24
CA TYR A 50 2.32 -5.10 -6.50
C TYR A 50 2.69 -5.08 -5.01
N SER A 51 3.99 -5.09 -4.71
CA SER A 51 4.51 -5.03 -3.34
C SER A 51 4.00 -3.79 -2.60
N LEU A 52 4.00 -2.63 -3.26
CA LEU A 52 3.48 -1.38 -2.69
C LEU A 52 2.00 -1.48 -2.32
N VAL A 53 1.16 -2.00 -3.22
CA VAL A 53 -0.29 -2.18 -2.98
C VAL A 53 -0.57 -3.21 -1.88
N ARG A 54 0.35 -4.17 -1.67
CA ARG A 54 0.27 -5.17 -0.60
C ARG A 54 0.70 -4.64 0.78
N GLY A 55 1.21 -3.40 0.86
CA GLY A 55 1.66 -2.79 2.11
C GLY A 55 3.16 -2.82 2.33
N CYS A 56 3.95 -3.25 1.33
CA CYS A 56 5.40 -3.18 1.43
C CYS A 56 5.87 -1.77 1.09
N LEU A 57 6.54 -1.12 2.04
CA LEU A 57 7.10 0.21 1.86
C LEU A 57 8.49 0.12 1.21
N PRO A 58 8.74 0.81 0.06
CA PRO A 58 10.07 0.88 -0.53
C PRO A 58 11.06 1.60 0.39
N LYS A 59 12.28 1.05 0.55
CA LYS A 59 13.35 1.64 1.37
C LYS A 59 13.67 3.09 0.95
N SER A 60 13.66 3.36 -0.36
CA SER A 60 13.97 4.68 -0.93
C SER A 60 13.06 5.79 -0.44
N PHE A 61 11.85 5.47 0.05
CA PHE A 61 10.95 6.48 0.61
C PHE A 61 11.56 7.15 1.85
N VAL A 62 12.27 6.38 2.68
CA VAL A 62 12.98 6.90 3.85
C VAL A 62 14.24 7.65 3.42
N GLU A 63 14.97 7.08 2.46
CA GLU A 63 16.23 7.66 1.95
C GLU A 63 16.00 9.07 1.37
N PHE A 64 14.86 9.33 0.69
CA PHE A 64 14.54 10.67 0.19
C PHE A 64 14.36 11.72 1.28
N PHE A 65 13.82 11.34 2.45
CA PHE A 65 13.73 12.25 3.59
C PHE A 65 15.11 12.42 4.27
N GLU A 66 15.92 11.37 4.35
CA GLU A 66 17.30 11.46 4.85
C GLU A 66 18.16 12.37 3.96
N GLU A 67 17.99 12.34 2.63
CA GLU A 67 18.62 13.27 1.69
C GLU A 67 18.21 14.74 1.95
N LEU A 68 17.04 14.97 2.55
CA LEU A 68 16.56 16.27 3.03
C LEU A 68 16.93 16.53 4.49
N SER A 69 17.93 15.83 5.03
CA SER A 69 18.38 15.96 6.42
C SER A 69 17.27 15.74 7.46
N VAL A 70 16.16 15.10 7.08
CA VAL A 70 15.07 14.77 8.00
C VAL A 70 15.46 13.51 8.78
N PRO A 71 15.43 13.54 10.13
CA PRO A 71 15.73 12.36 10.92
C PRO A 71 14.83 11.18 10.56
N ARG A 72 15.41 9.98 10.45
CA ARG A 72 14.70 8.73 10.10
C ARG A 72 13.41 8.53 10.90
N ASN A 73 13.44 8.79 12.21
CA ASN A 73 12.27 8.63 13.08
C ASN A 73 11.12 9.58 12.70
N SER A 74 11.44 10.81 12.32
CA SER A 74 10.46 11.80 11.85
C SER A 74 9.93 11.41 10.48
N ALA A 75 10.81 10.98 9.56
CA ALA A 75 10.43 10.49 8.24
C ALA A 75 9.45 9.30 8.34
N MET A 76 9.75 8.31 9.17
CA MET A 76 8.90 7.13 9.36
C MET A 76 7.50 7.47 9.89
N LYS A 77 7.35 8.48 10.75
CA LYS A 77 6.02 8.94 11.21
C LYS A 77 5.19 9.51 10.07
N VAL A 78 5.79 10.38 9.24
CA VAL A 78 5.13 10.94 8.05
C VAL A 78 4.77 9.83 7.08
N ILE A 79 5.74 8.98 6.73
CA ILE A 79 5.57 7.89 5.76
C ILE A 79 4.50 6.91 6.21
N SER A 80 4.54 6.45 7.47
CA SER A 80 3.56 5.50 8.00
C SER A 80 2.14 6.06 7.96
N THR A 81 1.96 7.35 8.26
CA THR A 81 0.64 8.00 8.21
C THR A 81 0.06 7.99 6.80
N ILE A 82 0.85 8.40 5.80
CA ILE A 82 0.40 8.44 4.40
C ILE A 82 0.17 7.02 3.86
N HIS A 83 1.09 6.09 4.17
CA HIS A 83 1.01 4.71 3.71
C HIS A 83 -0.19 3.97 4.32
N ASN A 84 -0.45 4.15 5.62
CA ASN A 84 -1.60 3.56 6.29
C ASN A 84 -2.92 4.03 5.65
N HIS A 85 -3.04 5.33 5.33
CA HIS A 85 -4.21 5.85 4.64
C HIS A 85 -4.40 5.24 3.25
N PHE A 86 -3.31 5.11 2.48
CA PHE A 86 -3.30 4.44 1.19
C PHE A 86 -3.79 2.98 1.29
N ILE A 87 -3.24 2.21 2.22
CA ILE A 87 -3.61 0.81 2.43
C ILE A 87 -5.06 0.66 2.89
N GLN A 88 -5.57 1.56 3.72
CA GLN A 88 -6.99 1.58 4.08
C GLN A 88 -7.88 1.77 2.85
N LYS A 89 -7.53 2.69 1.95
CA LYS A 89 -8.29 2.89 0.70
C LYS A 89 -8.22 1.67 -0.22
N ILE A 90 -7.06 1.01 -0.33
CA ILE A 90 -6.90 -0.24 -1.08
C ILE A 90 -7.79 -1.34 -0.50
N ARG A 91 -7.80 -1.51 0.83
CA ARG A 91 -8.64 -2.50 1.52
C ARG A 91 -10.11 -2.30 1.24
N LYS A 92 -10.57 -1.05 1.30
CA LYS A 92 -11.98 -0.73 0.96
C LYS A 92 -12.32 -1.04 -0.50
N ARG A 93 -11.38 -0.87 -1.43
CA ARG A 93 -11.65 -0.99 -2.87
C ARG A 93 -11.51 -2.41 -3.42
N ILE A 94 -10.63 -3.23 -2.85
CA ILE A 94 -10.37 -4.61 -3.32
C ILE A 94 -10.90 -5.64 -2.33
N TRP A 95 -10.55 -5.50 -1.04
CA TRP A 95 -10.74 -6.56 -0.06
C TRP A 95 -12.17 -6.64 0.47
N LEU A 96 -12.83 -5.50 0.70
CA LEU A 96 -14.23 -5.49 1.16
C LEU A 96 -15.19 -6.09 0.11
N PRO A 97 -15.17 -5.68 -1.17
CA PRO A 97 -16.05 -6.29 -2.19
C PRO A 97 -15.78 -7.78 -2.35
N ARG A 98 -14.50 -8.19 -2.43
CA ARG A 98 -14.15 -9.61 -2.55
C ARG A 98 -14.68 -10.45 -1.38
N SER A 99 -14.61 -9.93 -0.16
CA SER A 99 -15.10 -10.64 1.02
C SER A 99 -16.63 -10.73 1.01
N TYR A 100 -17.30 -9.65 0.62
CA TYR A 100 -18.75 -9.59 0.48
C TYR A 100 -19.28 -10.53 -0.61
N ASP A 101 -18.68 -10.50 -1.79
CA ASP A 101 -19.05 -11.36 -2.92
C ASP A 101 -18.77 -12.84 -2.60
N LYS A 102 -17.65 -13.12 -1.91
CA LYS A 102 -17.37 -14.47 -1.38
C LYS A 102 -18.48 -14.92 -0.43
N SER A 103 -18.90 -14.08 0.51
CA SER A 103 -19.98 -14.41 1.45
C SER A 103 -21.28 -14.72 0.71
N LYS A 104 -21.67 -13.86 -0.25
CA LYS A 104 -22.86 -14.09 -1.09
C LYS A 104 -22.81 -15.41 -1.85
N TRP A 105 -21.65 -15.74 -2.41
CA TRP A 105 -21.46 -17.01 -3.12
C TRP A 105 -21.57 -18.20 -2.16
N GLU A 106 -20.97 -18.12 -0.96
CA GLU A 106 -21.10 -19.16 0.07
C GLU A 106 -22.56 -19.35 0.50
N ASP A 107 -23.31 -18.26 0.68
CA ASP A 107 -24.73 -18.28 1.02
C ASP A 107 -25.56 -18.94 -0.10
N ALA A 108 -25.30 -18.58 -1.37
CA ALA A 108 -25.98 -19.17 -2.53
C ALA A 108 -25.70 -20.68 -2.69
N MET A 109 -24.52 -21.14 -2.27
CA MET A 109 -24.13 -22.56 -2.26
C MET A 109 -24.57 -23.29 -0.99
N ASN A 110 -25.31 -22.63 -0.08
CA ASN A 110 -25.73 -23.15 1.22
C ASN A 110 -24.54 -23.65 2.08
N ILE A 111 -23.37 -23.03 1.92
CA ILE A 111 -22.15 -23.34 2.67
C ILE A 111 -22.25 -22.68 4.05
N THR A 112 -22.78 -23.44 5.01
CA THR A 112 -22.91 -22.97 6.40
C THR A 112 -21.57 -22.94 7.15
N HIS A 113 -21.49 -22.15 8.22
CA HIS A 113 -20.32 -22.13 9.12
C HIS A 113 -20.00 -23.53 9.69
N LYS A 114 -21.03 -24.33 9.98
CA LYS A 114 -20.89 -25.72 10.44
C LYS A 114 -20.15 -26.58 9.41
N LEU A 115 -20.44 -26.41 8.13
CA LEU A 115 -19.78 -27.13 7.03
C LEU A 115 -18.31 -26.72 6.87
N LYS A 116 -17.98 -25.45 7.12
CA LYS A 116 -16.59 -24.96 7.07
C LYS A 116 -15.72 -25.49 8.21
N LEU A 117 -16.33 -25.76 9.37
CA LEU A 117 -15.65 -26.29 10.55
C LEU A 117 -15.64 -27.81 10.61
N SER A 118 -16.44 -28.50 9.80
CA SER A 118 -16.41 -29.96 9.76
C SER A 118 -15.13 -30.46 9.09
N GLN A 119 -14.40 -31.33 9.79
CA GLN A 119 -13.25 -32.03 9.23
C GLN A 119 -13.72 -32.93 8.06
N PRO A 120 -13.02 -32.91 6.90
CA PRO A 120 -13.30 -33.85 5.84
C PRO A 120 -13.19 -35.28 6.37
N SER A 121 -14.27 -36.06 6.24
CA SER A 121 -14.36 -37.45 6.73
C SER A 121 -13.30 -38.39 6.15
N ASN A 122 -12.61 -37.95 5.09
CA ASN A 122 -11.68 -38.74 4.29
C ASN A 122 -10.21 -38.47 4.64
N LEU A 123 -9.93 -37.61 5.63
CA LEU A 123 -8.56 -37.36 6.08
C LEU A 123 -8.17 -38.38 7.16
N PRO A 124 -6.96 -38.95 7.10
CA PRO A 124 -6.47 -39.85 8.14
C PRO A 124 -6.44 -39.10 9.47
N LYS A 125 -6.87 -39.79 10.53
CA LYS A 125 -6.79 -39.28 11.90
C LYS A 125 -5.31 -39.27 12.29
N SER A 126 -4.78 -38.09 12.62
CA SER A 126 -3.47 -37.92 13.26
C SER A 126 -3.42 -38.59 14.62
#